data_AF-A0A7W5C5U1-F1
#
_entry.id   AF-A0A7W5C5U1-F1
#
_cell.length_a   1.000
_cell.length_b   1.000
_cell.length_c   1.000
_cell.angle_alpha   90.00
_cell.angle_beta   90.00
_cell.angle_gamma   90.00
#
_symmetry.space_group_name_H-M   'P 1'
#
loop_
_entity.id
_entity.type
_entity.pdbx_description
1 polymer ?
#
loop_
_entity_poly.entity_id
_entity_poly.type
_entity_poly.pdbx_seq_one_letter_code
_entity_poly.pdbx_strand_id
1 'polypeptide(L)'
;MAHPNEEKETTANYDYIDDTWNVYTCVPKHITKLNKISTPYWTEIEDGRIIAGKWRLKGSQVRFATENVTKMSDERKEASRQRMFDMHSKRASIVRE
;
A
#
# COMPACT_ATOMS: atom_id res chain seq x y z
N MET A 1 0.87 14.08 12.56
CA MET A 1 -0.12 14.04 11.47
C MET A 1 0.39 13.23 10.28
N ALA A 2 -0.29 12.14 9.93
CA ALA A 2 -0.15 11.58 8.58
C ALA A 2 -0.53 12.64 7.55
N HIS A 3 0.27 12.78 6.49
CA HIS A 3 0.06 13.77 5.42
C HIS A 3 -1.43 13.79 4.96
N PRO A 4 -2.00 14.97 4.68
CA PRO A 4 -3.35 15.05 4.09
C PRO A 4 -3.37 14.35 2.74
N ASN A 5 -4.55 13.89 2.32
CA ASN A 5 -4.67 13.00 1.16
C ASN A 5 -4.14 13.63 -0.14
N GLU A 6 -4.17 14.95 -0.26
CA GLU A 6 -3.69 15.70 -1.42
C GLU A 6 -2.15 15.78 -1.48
N GLU A 7 -1.47 15.67 -0.34
CA GLU A 7 0.00 15.71 -0.25
C GLU A 7 0.64 14.30 -0.30
N LYS A 8 -0.18 13.25 -0.31
CA LYS A 8 0.33 11.88 -0.34
C LYS A 8 0.86 11.55 -1.73
N GLU A 9 2.15 11.30 -1.81
CA GLU A 9 2.82 10.91 -3.04
C GLU A 9 3.55 9.56 -2.94
N THR A 10 3.88 9.03 -4.10
CA THR A 10 4.77 7.89 -4.25
C THR A 10 5.64 8.13 -5.45
N THR A 11 6.94 8.23 -5.21
CA THR A 11 7.96 8.47 -6.23
C THR A 11 8.72 7.17 -6.46
N ALA A 12 8.84 6.72 -7.70
CA ALA A 12 9.66 5.57 -8.06
C ALA A 12 10.71 6.03 -9.07
N ASN A 13 11.98 5.96 -8.68
CA ASN A 13 13.12 6.30 -9.52
C ASN A 13 13.87 5.03 -9.89
N TYR A 14 14.07 4.80 -11.19
CA TYR A 14 14.83 3.65 -11.69
C TYR A 14 16.28 4.03 -11.93
N ASP A 15 17.19 3.25 -11.34
CA ASP A 15 18.61 3.28 -11.63
C ASP A 15 18.93 2.18 -12.67
N TYR A 16 19.35 2.61 -13.87
CA TYR A 16 19.65 1.72 -14.98
C TYR A 16 20.97 0.96 -14.80
N ILE A 17 21.91 1.51 -14.03
CA ILE A 17 23.25 0.93 -13.85
C ILE A 17 23.17 -0.23 -12.86
N ASP A 18 22.46 -0.03 -11.75
CA ASP A 18 22.29 -1.01 -10.69
C ASP A 18 21.09 -1.96 -10.90
N ASP A 19 20.25 -1.73 -11.92
CA ASP A 19 18.97 -2.45 -12.14
C ASP A 19 18.06 -2.40 -10.88
N THR A 20 17.98 -1.22 -10.25
CA THR A 20 17.22 -1.05 -9.01
C THR A 20 16.22 0.09 -9.08
N TRP A 21 15.14 -0.05 -8.33
CA TRP A 21 14.15 0.99 -8.09
C TRP A 21 14.33 1.56 -6.69
N ASN A 22 14.51 2.87 -6.60
CA ASN A 22 14.42 3.62 -5.36
C ASN A 22 13.00 4.18 -5.23
N VAL A 23 12.22 3.63 -4.32
CA VAL A 23 10.81 3.99 -4.11
C VAL A 23 10.67 4.75 -2.81
N TYR A 24 10.19 5.99 -2.89
CA TYR A 24 9.72 6.77 -1.76
C TYR A 24 8.19 6.73 -1.72
N THR A 25 7.60 6.60 -0.53
CA THR A 25 6.14 6.73 -0.39
C THR A 25 5.75 7.20 1.01
N CYS A 26 4.76 8.08 1.06
CA CYS A 26 3.99 8.42 2.26
C CYS A 26 2.54 7.91 2.17
N VAL A 27 2.25 7.02 1.20
CA VAL A 27 0.92 6.41 1.00
C VAL A 27 0.82 5.13 1.84
N PRO A 28 -0.08 5.06 2.84
CA PRO A 28 -0.17 3.91 3.76
C PRO A 28 -0.39 2.56 3.06
N LYS A 29 -1.17 2.57 1.96
CA LYS A 29 -1.45 1.37 1.15
C LYS A 29 -0.18 0.83 0.49
N HIS A 30 0.70 1.71 0.02
CA HIS A 30 1.97 1.33 -0.59
C HIS A 30 2.95 0.88 0.47
N ILE A 31 3.08 1.59 1.59
CA ILE A 31 3.90 1.19 2.75
C ILE A 31 3.55 -0.23 3.20
N THR A 32 2.26 -0.52 3.37
CA THR A 32 1.79 -1.86 3.79
C THR A 32 2.18 -2.96 2.79
N LYS A 33 2.19 -2.66 1.48
CA LYS A 33 2.60 -3.62 0.44
C LYS A 33 4.12 -3.77 0.40
N LEU A 34 4.85 -2.66 0.48
CA LEU A 34 6.31 -2.64 0.42
C LEU A 34 6.91 -3.39 1.60
N ASN A 35 6.38 -3.20 2.81
CA ASN A 35 6.81 -3.95 4.01
C ASN A 35 6.65 -5.47 3.91
N LYS A 36 5.83 -5.98 2.99
CA LYS A 36 5.69 -7.44 2.76
C LYS A 36 6.76 -8.00 1.84
N ILE A 37 7.37 -7.17 1.01
CA ILE A 37 8.30 -7.60 -0.05
C ILE A 37 9.74 -7.18 0.20
N SER A 38 9.96 -6.10 0.96
CA SER A 38 11.30 -5.60 1.29
C SER A 38 11.28 -4.77 2.56
N THR A 39 12.41 -4.73 3.25
CA THR A 39 12.63 -3.80 4.36
C THR A 39 12.95 -2.41 3.82
N PRO A 40 12.40 -1.34 4.42
CA PRO A 40 12.81 0.02 4.10
C PRO A 40 14.26 0.25 4.56
N TYR A 41 15.01 1.04 3.80
CA TYR A 41 16.33 1.52 4.23
C TYR A 41 16.25 2.87 4.97
N TRP A 42 15.11 3.55 4.86
CA TRP A 42 14.80 4.78 5.60
C TRP A 42 13.30 4.82 5.91
N THR A 43 12.94 5.27 7.11
CA THR A 43 11.56 5.40 7.55
C THR A 43 11.38 6.66 8.37
N GLU A 44 10.23 7.30 8.23
CA GLU A 44 9.74 8.31 9.13
C GLU A 44 8.62 7.71 9.98
N ILE A 45 8.73 7.85 11.30
CA ILE A 45 7.83 7.22 12.27
C ILE A 45 7.17 8.31 13.10
N GLU A 46 5.85 8.21 13.25
CA GLU A 46 5.05 9.09 14.09
C GLU A 46 4.02 8.25 14.85
N ASP A 47 3.86 8.50 16.16
CA ASP A 47 2.99 7.71 17.04
C ASP A 47 3.21 6.19 16.93
N GLY A 48 4.47 5.78 16.75
CA GLY A 48 4.85 4.37 16.61
C GLY A 48 4.46 3.72 15.27
N ARG A 49 4.03 4.51 14.28
CA ARG A 49 3.66 4.04 12.93
C ARG A 49 4.55 4.67 11.87
N ILE A 50 4.93 3.88 10.88
CA ILE A 50 5.66 4.38 9.71
C ILE A 50 4.70 5.23 8.87
N ILE A 51 4.97 6.52 8.77
CA ILE A 51 4.19 7.48 7.98
C ILE A 51 4.77 7.71 6.58
N ALA A 52 6.08 7.56 6.43
CA ALA A 52 6.77 7.60 5.15
C ALA A 52 7.99 6.65 5.17
N GLY A 53 8.46 6.26 4.00
CA GLY A 53 9.67 5.45 3.92
C GLY A 53 10.27 5.40 2.53
N LYS A 54 11.48 4.84 2.46
CA LYS A 54 12.19 4.55 1.22
C LYS A 54 12.58 3.09 1.17
N TRP A 55 12.33 2.47 0.02
CA TRP A 55 12.64 1.08 -0.28
C TRP A 55 13.53 1.00 -1.50
N ARG A 56 14.38 -0.02 -1.52
CA ARG A 56 15.11 -0.41 -2.71
C ARG A 56 14.52 -1.72 -3.23
N LEU A 57 14.06 -1.72 -4.46
CA LEU A 57 13.49 -2.89 -5.14
C LEU A 57 14.38 -3.25 -6.33
N LYS A 58 14.33 -4.51 -6.76
CA LYS A 58 14.97 -4.97 -8.01
C LYS A 58 14.17 -4.53 -9.23
N GLY A 59 14.80 -4.43 -10.40
CA GLY A 59 14.15 -4.10 -11.67
C GLY A 59 12.91 -4.95 -11.94
N SER A 60 12.98 -6.25 -11.66
CA SER A 60 11.87 -7.21 -11.87
C SER A 60 10.68 -7.07 -10.91
N GLN A 61 10.81 -6.33 -9.79
CA GLN A 61 9.74 -6.17 -8.80
C GLN A 61 8.74 -5.07 -9.18
N VAL A 62 9.13 -4.14 -10.06
CA VAL A 62 8.24 -3.11 -10.59
C VAL A 62 7.87 -3.49 -12.01
N ARG A 63 6.56 -3.55 -12.28
CA ARG A 63 6.05 -3.86 -13.61
C ARG A 63 5.11 -2.76 -14.08
N PHE A 64 5.24 -2.40 -15.35
CA PHE A 64 4.25 -1.62 -16.06
C PHE A 64 3.29 -2.60 -16.72
N ALA A 65 2.03 -2.59 -16.29
CA ALA A 65 1.01 -3.48 -16.81
C ALA A 65 -0.20 -2.67 -17.24
N THR A 66 -0.85 -3.10 -18.31
CA THR A 66 -2.16 -2.57 -18.72
C THR A 66 -3.14 -2.73 -17.57
N GLU A 67 -3.96 -1.70 -17.34
CA GLU A 67 -5.00 -1.75 -16.32
C GLU A 67 -5.89 -2.96 -16.57
N ASN A 68 -5.92 -3.88 -15.61
CA ASN A 68 -6.80 -5.02 -15.67
C ASN A 68 -8.18 -4.57 -15.20
N VAL A 69 -8.99 -4.09 -16.15
CA VAL A 69 -10.41 -3.79 -15.91
C VAL A 69 -11.14 -5.11 -15.77
N THR A 70 -11.10 -5.69 -14.57
CA THR A 70 -11.91 -6.85 -14.24
C THR A 70 -13.38 -6.46 -14.43
N LYS A 71 -14.02 -7.01 -15.47
CA LYS A 71 -15.49 -7.06 -15.57
C LYS A 71 -16.02 -7.97 -14.47
N MET A 72 -16.01 -7.49 -13.23
CA MET A 72 -16.63 -8.15 -12.10
C MET A 72 -18.13 -8.12 -12.32
N SER A 73 -18.74 -9.29 -12.53
CA SER A 73 -20.20 -9.44 -12.46
C SER A 73 -20.70 -8.92 -11.11
N ASP A 74 -21.85 -8.23 -11.10
CA ASP A 74 -22.42 -7.55 -9.94
C ASP A 74 -22.55 -8.46 -8.70
N GLU A 75 -22.83 -9.75 -8.89
CA GLU A 75 -22.89 -10.75 -7.82
C GLU A 75 -21.57 -10.87 -7.01
N ARG A 76 -20.41 -10.78 -7.67
CA ARG A 76 -19.12 -10.84 -6.98
C ARG A 76 -18.82 -9.56 -6.20
N LYS A 77 -19.40 -8.43 -6.62
CA LYS A 77 -19.26 -7.14 -5.97
C LYS A 77 -20.10 -7.08 -4.69
N GLU A 78 -21.33 -7.61 -4.73
CA GLU A 78 -22.22 -7.75 -3.58
C GLU A 78 -21.59 -8.65 -2.50
N ALA A 79 -21.12 -9.84 -2.89
CA ALA A 79 -20.48 -10.78 -1.97
C ALA A 79 -19.22 -10.18 -1.30
N SER A 80 -18.46 -9.34 -2.01
CA SER A 80 -17.31 -8.64 -1.44
C SER A 80 -17.73 -7.54 -0.46
N ARG A 81 -18.84 -6.84 -0.73
CA ARG A 81 -19.39 -5.81 0.18
C ARG A 81 -19.86 -6.45 1.49
N GLN A 82 -20.58 -7.57 1.40
CA GLN A 82 -21.07 -8.31 2.57
C GLN A 82 -19.91 -8.73 3.48
N ARG A 83 -18.85 -9.33 2.92
CA ARG A 83 -17.66 -9.74 3.69
C ARG A 83 -16.96 -8.56 4.38
N MET A 84 -16.92 -7.40 3.73
CA MET A 84 -16.31 -6.21 4.30
C MET A 84 -17.15 -5.67 5.46
N PHE A 85 -18.48 -5.63 5.31
CA PHE A 85 -19.41 -5.25 6.37
C PHE A 85 -19.28 -6.15 7.60
N ASP A 86 -19.31 -7.48 7.42
CA ASP A 86 -19.13 -8.45 8.51
C ASP A 86 -17.80 -8.27 9.25
N MET A 87 -16.69 -8.04 8.52
CA MET A 87 -15.38 -7.81 9.13
C MET A 87 -15.33 -6.53 9.98
N HIS A 88 -15.97 -5.46 9.50
CA HIS A 88 -16.06 -4.19 10.24
C HIS A 88 -16.95 -4.30 11.48
N SER A 89 -18.09 -4.98 11.37
CA SER A 89 -19.01 -5.23 12.49
C SER A 89 -18.35 -6.07 13.59
N LYS A 90 -17.65 -7.15 13.22
CA LYS A 90 -16.92 -7.99 14.18
C LYS A 90 -15.78 -7.25 14.87
N ARG A 91 -15.11 -6.32 14.18
CA ARG A 91 -14.08 -5.48 14.79
C ARG A 91 -14.66 -4.45 15.76
N ALA A 92 -15.86 -3.94 15.49
CA ALA A 92 -16.53 -2.99 16.38
C ALA A 92 -17.03 -3.64 17.68
N SER A 93 -17.44 -4.92 17.64
CA SER A 93 -17.86 -5.64 18.85
C SER A 93 -16.69 -5.95 19.79
N ILE A 94 -15.51 -6.28 19.26
CA ILE A 94 -14.31 -6.60 20.06
C ILE A 94 -13.75 -5.36 20.79
N VAL A 95 -13.99 -4.14 20.28
CA VAL A 95 -13.46 -2.90 20.87
C VAL A 95 -14.37 -2.33 21.99
N ARG A 96 -15.58 -2.88 22.16
CA ARG A 96 -16.56 -2.43 23.17
C ARG A 96 -16.59 -3.30 24.43
N GLU A 97 -15.76 -4.33 24.51
CA GLU A 97 -15.59 -5.23 25.65
C GLU A 97 -14.23 -4.96 26.32
#